data_AF-A0A2V9MRX4-F1
#
_entry.id   AF-A0A2V9MRX4-F1
#
_cell.length_a   1.000
_cell.length_b   1.000
_cell.length_c   1.000
_cell.angle_alpha   90.00
_cell.angle_beta   90.00
_cell.angle_gamma   90.00
#
_symmetry.space_group_name_H-M   'P 1'
#
loop_
_entity.id
_entity.type
_entity.pdbx_description
1 polymer ?
#
loop_
_entity_poly.entity_id
_entity_poly.type
_entity_poly.pdbx_seq_one_letter_code
_entity_poly.pdbx_strand_id
1 'polypeptide(L)'
;MFRFPTGGGHGYLRHNGIFQQIDYPGATFTSARGINSSLEIVGGYVDVNDVDHAFLFVNGHFTSFDYPGATSTDAFDINDNGELVGVYIDTTGVQHGFLLNNGVFSTVDF
;
A
#
# COMPACT_ATOMS: atom_id res chain seq x y z
N MET A 1 10.51 -5.77 -26.12
CA MET A 1 11.15 -4.69 -25.35
C MET A 1 10.10 -3.62 -25.15
N PHE A 2 9.48 -3.56 -23.97
CA PHE A 2 8.47 -2.52 -23.70
C PHE A 2 9.18 -1.38 -22.98
N ARG A 3 9.16 -0.18 -23.59
CA ARG A 3 9.60 1.08 -23.00
C ARG A 3 8.34 1.80 -22.50
N PHE A 4 8.36 2.31 -21.27
CA PHE A 4 7.28 3.13 -20.73
C PHE A 4 7.79 4.52 -20.32
N PRO A 5 7.00 5.60 -20.52
CA PRO A 5 7.51 6.95 -20.75
C PRO A 5 7.40 7.88 -19.53
N THR A 6 7.37 7.36 -18.29
CA THR A 6 7.22 8.21 -17.10
C THR A 6 8.20 7.78 -16.02
N GLY A 7 8.97 8.74 -15.51
CA GLY A 7 10.02 8.52 -14.51
C GLY A 7 9.52 8.31 -13.08
N GLY A 8 8.29 7.81 -12.89
CA GLY A 8 7.75 7.43 -11.59
C GLY A 8 8.12 5.99 -11.24
N GLY A 9 8.26 5.69 -9.95
CA GLY A 9 8.32 4.29 -9.51
C GLY A 9 6.97 3.61 -9.78
N HIS A 10 7.04 2.42 -10.37
CA HIS A 10 5.87 1.61 -10.71
C HIS A 10 5.93 0.29 -9.93
N GLY A 11 4.79 -0.15 -9.38
CA GLY A 11 4.62 -1.49 -8.83
C GLY A 11 4.38 -2.52 -9.93
N TYR A 12 4.88 -3.76 -9.75
CA TYR A 12 4.66 -4.84 -10.70
C TYR A 12 4.26 -6.14 -9.99
N LEU A 13 3.23 -6.81 -10.50
CA LEU A 13 2.92 -8.20 -10.20
C LEU A 13 3.43 -9.09 -11.33
N ARG A 14 4.16 -10.17 -11.01
CA ARG A 14 4.52 -11.21 -11.98
C ARG A 14 3.74 -12.49 -11.69
N HIS A 15 2.87 -12.89 -12.61
CA HIS A 15 2.12 -14.14 -12.53
C HIS A 15 2.12 -14.85 -13.89
N ASN A 16 2.47 -16.14 -13.93
CA ASN A 16 2.57 -16.94 -15.16
C ASN A 16 3.42 -16.33 -16.29
N GLY A 17 4.46 -15.56 -15.92
CA GLY A 17 5.35 -14.89 -16.88
C GLY A 17 4.80 -13.58 -17.46
N ILE A 18 3.60 -13.17 -17.07
CA ILE A 18 2.99 -11.88 -17.43
C ILE A 18 3.29 -10.87 -16.30
N PHE A 19 3.66 -9.65 -16.69
CA PHE A 19 3.79 -8.52 -15.77
C PHE A 19 2.53 -7.67 -15.83
N GLN A 20 1.89 -7.49 -14.68
CA GLN A 20 0.80 -6.54 -14.50
C GLN A 20 1.33 -5.32 -13.74
N GLN A 21 1.09 -4.15 -14.29
CA GLN A 21 1.38 -2.88 -13.63
C GLN A 21 0.36 -2.63 -12.52
N ILE A 22 0.84 -2.23 -11.35
CA ILE A 22 0.03 -1.86 -10.19
C ILE A 22 0.27 -0.37 -9.94
N ASP A 23 -0.48 0.46 -10.66
CA ASP A 23 -0.46 1.91 -10.52
C ASP A 23 -1.81 2.36 -9.93
N TYR A 24 -1.77 3.03 -8.78
CA TYR A 24 -2.97 3.58 -8.18
C TYR A 24 -3.48 4.75 -9.03
N PRO A 25 -4.78 4.79 -9.42
CA PRO A 25 -5.30 5.84 -10.28
C PRO A 25 -5.11 7.24 -9.71
N GLY A 26 -4.41 8.11 -10.45
CA GLY A 26 -4.19 9.50 -10.04
C GLY A 26 -3.04 9.72 -9.06
N ALA A 27 -2.33 8.65 -8.65
CA ALA A 27 -1.14 8.78 -7.81
C ALA A 27 0.06 9.32 -8.59
N THR A 28 0.92 10.07 -7.92
CA THR A 28 2.22 10.53 -8.43
C THR A 28 3.29 9.44 -8.28
N PHE A 29 3.10 8.52 -7.33
CA PHE A 29 3.94 7.36 -7.08
C PHE A 29 3.09 6.20 -6.56
N THR A 30 3.42 4.96 -6.94
CA THR A 30 2.79 3.75 -6.39
C THR A 30 3.84 2.70 -6.10
N SER A 31 3.79 2.13 -4.90
CA SER A 31 4.68 1.05 -4.47
C SER A 31 3.86 -0.11 -3.90
N ALA A 32 3.80 -1.22 -4.66
CA ALA A 32 3.34 -2.51 -4.15
C ALA A 32 4.42 -3.14 -3.26
N ARG A 33 4.07 -3.53 -2.04
CA ARG A 33 5.03 -3.95 -1.00
C ARG A 33 4.82 -5.40 -0.54
N GLY A 34 3.58 -5.79 -0.24
CA GLY A 34 3.22 -7.13 0.26
C GLY A 34 2.21 -7.83 -0.63
N ILE A 35 2.21 -9.16 -0.63
CA ILE A 35 1.24 -9.98 -1.37
C ILE A 35 0.99 -11.32 -0.66
N ASN A 36 -0.28 -11.74 -0.55
CA ASN A 36 -0.64 -13.05 0.00
C ASN A 36 -0.93 -14.10 -1.08
N SER A 37 -1.22 -15.35 -0.66
CA SER A 37 -1.49 -16.47 -1.57
C SER A 37 -2.76 -16.30 -2.42
N SER A 38 -3.67 -15.41 -2.01
CA SER A 38 -4.88 -15.03 -2.75
C SER A 38 -4.64 -13.93 -3.80
N LEU A 39 -3.38 -13.54 -4.01
CA LEU A 39 -2.97 -12.43 -4.90
C LEU A 39 -3.52 -11.06 -4.46
N GLU A 40 -3.83 -10.90 -3.18
CA GLU A 40 -4.15 -9.61 -2.59
C GLU A 40 -2.85 -8.86 -2.31
N ILE A 41 -2.75 -7.63 -2.83
CA ILE A 41 -1.52 -6.83 -2.76
C ILE A 41 -1.76 -5.65 -1.83
N VAL A 42 -0.78 -5.35 -0.97
CA VAL A 42 -0.77 -4.13 -0.16
C VAL A 42 0.42 -3.26 -0.51
N GLY A 43 0.29 -1.97 -0.25
CA GLY A 43 1.34 -1.01 -0.50
C GLY A 43 0.94 0.41 -0.16
N GLY A 44 1.74 1.34 -0.67
CA GLY A 44 1.52 2.78 -0.52
C GLY A 44 1.46 3.49 -1.86
N TYR A 45 0.73 4.60 -1.91
CA TYR A 45 0.74 5.53 -3.02
C TYR A 45 0.83 6.97 -2.53
N VAL A 46 1.43 7.85 -3.34
CA VAL A 46 1.52 9.28 -3.07
C VAL A 46 0.47 9.98 -3.91
N ASP A 47 -0.38 10.80 -3.27
CA ASP A 47 -1.38 11.60 -3.99
C ASP A 47 -0.75 12.84 -4.65
N VAL A 48 -1.60 13.73 -5.20
CA VAL A 48 -1.14 14.98 -5.84
C VAL A 48 -0.72 16.06 -4.84
N ASN A 49 -0.97 15.86 -3.54
CA ASN A 49 -0.63 16.76 -2.45
C ASN A 49 0.61 16.28 -1.68
N ASP A 50 1.34 15.30 -2.22
CA ASP A 50 2.50 14.65 -1.59
C ASP A 50 2.16 13.96 -0.26
N VAL A 51 0.94 13.40 -0.13
CA VAL A 51 0.51 12.61 1.03
C VAL A 51 0.60 11.11 0.70
N ASP A 52 1.24 10.35 1.58
CA ASP A 52 1.28 8.89 1.51
C ASP A 52 -0.01 8.27 2.07
N HIS A 53 -0.60 7.40 1.27
CA HIS A 53 -1.78 6.61 1.62
C HIS A 53 -1.52 5.12 1.41
N ALA A 54 -2.12 4.28 2.24
CA ALA A 54 -2.05 2.84 2.05
C ALA A 54 -3.17 2.35 1.13
N PHE A 55 -2.90 1.25 0.41
CA PHE A 55 -3.91 0.58 -0.40
C PHE A 55 -3.91 -0.93 -0.18
N LEU A 56 -5.09 -1.52 -0.40
CA LEU A 56 -5.30 -2.94 -0.64
C LEU A 56 -5.80 -3.11 -2.08
N PHE A 57 -5.15 -3.96 -2.86
CA PHE A 57 -5.53 -4.28 -4.23
C PHE A 57 -6.02 -5.72 -4.33
N VAL A 58 -7.28 -5.90 -4.72
CA VAL A 58 -7.94 -7.20 -4.83
C VAL A 58 -8.64 -7.28 -6.18
N ASN A 59 -8.33 -8.31 -6.97
CA ASN A 59 -9.01 -8.60 -8.24
C ASN A 59 -9.13 -7.41 -9.20
N GLY A 60 -8.10 -6.56 -9.30
CA GLY A 60 -8.12 -5.39 -10.18
C GLY A 60 -8.64 -4.10 -9.54
N HIS A 61 -9.06 -4.14 -8.28
CA HIS A 61 -9.66 -3.00 -7.59
C HIS A 61 -8.79 -2.55 -6.41
N PHE A 62 -8.54 -1.24 -6.35
CA PHE A 62 -7.89 -0.61 -5.21
C PHE A 62 -8.91 -0.16 -4.15
N THR A 63 -8.58 -0.41 -2.88
CA THR A 63 -9.23 0.17 -1.71
C THR A 63 -8.18 0.98 -0.96
N SER A 64 -8.36 2.29 -0.86
CA SER A 64 -7.50 3.16 -0.05
C SER A 64 -7.89 3.05 1.43
N PHE A 65 -6.91 3.16 2.31
CA PHE A 65 -7.16 3.31 3.75
C PHE A 65 -6.04 4.09 4.42
N ASP A 66 -6.39 4.75 5.52
CA ASP A 66 -5.46 5.48 6.37
C ASP A 66 -5.70 5.08 7.83
N TYR A 67 -4.63 5.12 8.64
CA TYR A 67 -4.77 5.01 10.08
C TYR A 67 -5.54 6.25 10.59
N PRO A 68 -6.57 6.11 11.46
CA PRO A 68 -7.37 7.23 11.92
C PRO A 68 -6.55 8.35 12.57
N GLY A 69 -6.60 9.54 12.00
CA GLY A 69 -5.89 10.72 12.50
C GLY A 69 -4.40 10.77 12.15
N ALA A 70 -3.89 9.85 11.34
CA ALA A 70 -2.54 9.91 10.81
C ALA A 70 -2.39 10.99 9.72
N THR A 71 -1.17 11.48 9.55
CA THR A 71 -0.76 12.39 8.48
C THR A 71 -0.18 11.64 7.27
N SER A 72 0.22 10.38 7.47
CA SER A 72 0.74 9.47 6.45
C SER A 72 0.50 8.03 6.90
N THR A 73 0.12 7.14 5.99
CA THR A 73 -0.05 5.71 6.25
C THR A 73 0.57 4.89 5.12
N ASP A 74 1.36 3.86 5.46
CA ASP A 74 1.94 2.94 4.48
C ASP A 74 1.81 1.49 4.96
N ALA A 75 1.38 0.59 4.08
CA ALA A 75 1.17 -0.83 4.37
C ALA A 75 2.30 -1.67 3.78
N PHE A 76 3.01 -2.42 4.63
CA PHE A 76 4.24 -3.12 4.26
C PHE A 76 4.02 -4.59 3.92
N ASP A 77 3.11 -5.28 4.61
CA ASP A 77 2.89 -6.70 4.39
C ASP A 77 1.44 -7.13 4.68
N ILE A 78 1.04 -8.26 4.11
CA ILE A 78 -0.26 -8.91 4.29
C ILE A 78 -0.08 -10.42 4.39
N ASN A 79 -0.74 -11.06 5.36
CA ASN A 79 -0.74 -12.51 5.46
C ASN A 79 -1.98 -13.16 4.80
N ASP A 80 -2.01 -14.49 4.77
CA ASP A 80 -3.12 -15.26 4.17
C ASP A 80 -4.45 -15.14 4.93
N ASN A 81 -4.45 -14.63 6.15
CA ASN A 81 -5.66 -14.34 6.91
C ASN A 81 -6.20 -12.92 6.63
N GLY A 82 -5.53 -12.15 5.77
CA GLY A 82 -5.90 -10.76 5.48
C GLY A 82 -5.53 -9.79 6.60
N GLU A 83 -4.56 -10.14 7.45
CA GLU A 83 -4.00 -9.22 8.44
C GLU A 83 -2.86 -8.42 7.80
N LEU A 84 -2.88 -7.09 7.96
CA LEU A 84 -1.91 -6.18 7.35
C LEU A 84 -1.06 -5.54 8.44
N VAL A 85 0.22 -5.32 8.13
CA VAL A 85 1.11 -4.52 8.98
C VAL A 85 1.72 -3.38 8.19
N GLY A 86 2.06 -2.31 8.91
CA GLY A 86 2.63 -1.12 8.29
C GLY A 86 3.02 -0.08 9.32
N VAL A 87 3.17 1.15 8.83
CA VAL A 87 3.49 2.32 9.66
C VAL A 87 2.53 3.46 9.40
N TYR A 88 2.34 4.30 10.41
CA TYR A 88 1.67 5.58 10.26
C TYR A 88 2.46 6.68 10.96
N ILE A 89 2.31 7.91 10.48
CA ILE A 89 2.85 9.11 11.12
C ILE A 89 1.70 9.85 11.80
N ASP A 90 1.80 10.10 13.10
CA ASP A 90 0.78 10.84 13.84
C ASP A 90 0.83 12.36 13.54
N THR A 91 -0.05 13.14 14.16
CA THR A 91 -0.07 14.61 14.01
C THR A 91 1.13 15.32 14.64
N THR A 92 1.93 14.62 15.44
CA THR A 92 3.15 15.15 16.07
C THR A 92 4.41 14.84 15.27
N GLY A 93 4.29 14.07 14.19
CA GLY A 93 5.40 13.65 13.33
C GLY A 93 6.10 12.39 13.82
N VAL A 94 5.52 11.66 14.78
CA VAL A 94 6.07 10.40 15.29
C VAL A 94 5.56 9.25 14.44
N GLN A 95 6.49 8.38 14.03
CA GLN A 95 6.18 7.16 13.30
C GLN A 95 5.87 6.03 14.28
N HIS A 96 4.77 5.33 14.03
CA HIS A 96 4.28 4.20 14.80
C HIS A 96 4.08 2.98 13.89
N GLY A 97 4.18 1.78 14.46
CA GLY A 97 3.74 0.56 13.78
C GLY A 97 2.22 0.37 13.92
N PHE A 98 1.60 -0.32 12.98
CA PHE A 98 0.22 -0.78 13.14
C PHE A 98 0.02 -2.23 12.67
N LEU A 99 -1.01 -2.85 13.25
CA LEU A 99 -1.70 -4.04 12.74
C LEU A 99 -3.12 -3.65 12.34
N LEU A 100 -3.53 -3.96 11.12
CA LEU A 100 -4.92 -3.87 10.67
C LEU A 100 -5.49 -5.29 10.54
N ASN A 101 -6.47 -5.60 11.38
CA ASN A 101 -7.12 -6.90 11.41
C ASN A 101 -8.65 -6.70 11.39
N ASN A 102 -9.32 -7.26 10.38
CA ASN A 102 -10.77 -7.14 10.21
C ASN A 102 -11.29 -5.69 10.30
N GLY A 103 -10.56 -4.74 9.70
CA GLY A 103 -10.92 -3.32 9.70
C GLY A 103 -10.61 -2.56 10.99
N VAL A 104 -9.98 -3.21 11.98
CA VAL A 104 -9.60 -2.60 13.25
C VAL A 104 -8.08 -2.39 13.29
N PHE A 105 -7.66 -1.14 13.51
CA PHE A 105 -6.26 -0.80 13.75
C PHE A 105 -5.87 -1.03 15.20
N SER A 106 -4.68 -1.61 15.40
CA SER A 106 -3.96 -1.64 16.66
C SER A 106 -2.60 -0.99 16.47
N THR A 107 -2.21 -0.08 17.37
CA THR A 107 -0.87 0.50 17.38
C THR A 107 0.14 -0.52 17.94
N VAL A 108 1.32 -0.54 17.35
CA VAL A 108 2.47 -1.36 17.76
C VAL A 108 3.67 -0.43 17.95
N ASP A 109 3.98 -0.13 19.21
CA ASP A 109 5.12 0.70 19.64
C ASP A 109 6.09 -0.10 20.51
N PHE A 110 7.33 0.38 20.66
CA PHE A 110 8.39 -0.23 21.49
C PHE A 110 9.04 0.77 22.45
#